data_AF-X1G874-F1
#
_entry.id   AF-X1G874-F1
#
_cell.length_a   1.000
_cell.length_b   1.000
_cell.length_c   1.000
_cell.angle_alpha   90.00
_cell.angle_beta   90.00
_cell.angle_gamma   90.00
#
_symmetry.space_group_name_H-M   'P 1'
#
loop_
_entity.id
_entity.type
_entity.pdbx_description
1 polymer ?
#
loop_
_entity_poly.entity_id
_entity_poly.type
_entity_poly.pdbx_seq_one_letter_code
_entity_poly.pdbx_strand_id
1 'polypeptide(L)'
;MAGTVAANNKCILCKLHYKKICATINLAALNEIFAGLKRASILGGNTAKKDADRFSYWAAEPKDVFEFRAGQKEPFEKLQKALAKYKL
;
A
#
# COMPACT_ATOMS: atom_id res chain seq x y z
N MET A 1 10.10 -37.07 -5.58
CA MET A 1 9.06 -36.44 -6.43
C MET A 1 8.63 -35.14 -5.75
N ALA A 2 9.08 -33.99 -6.25
CA ALA A 2 8.72 -32.68 -5.71
C ALA A 2 7.40 -32.23 -6.35
N GLY A 3 6.36 -32.07 -5.53
CA GLY A 3 5.07 -31.57 -5.97
C GLY A 3 5.17 -30.09 -6.32
N THR A 4 5.07 -29.78 -7.61
CA THR A 4 4.96 -28.41 -8.12
C THR A 4 3.63 -27.83 -7.68
N VAL A 5 3.64 -26.88 -6.74
CA VAL A 5 2.46 -26.08 -6.40
C VAL A 5 2.12 -25.25 -7.63
N ALA A 6 1.03 -25.62 -8.32
CA ALA A 6 0.53 -24.89 -9.48
C ALA A 6 0.32 -23.42 -9.12
N ALA A 7 1.00 -22.53 -9.84
CA ALA A 7 0.79 -21.09 -9.74
C ALA A 7 -0.64 -20.79 -10.19
N ASN A 8 -1.54 -20.58 -9.22
CA ASN A 8 -2.89 -20.13 -9.48
C ASN A 8 -2.81 -18.69 -10.03
N ASN A 9 -2.67 -18.57 -11.35
CA ASN A 9 -2.65 -17.34 -12.13
C ASN A 9 -4.05 -16.68 -12.20
N LYS A 10 -4.76 -16.62 -11.06
CA LYS A 10 -6.06 -15.97 -10.99
C LYS A 10 -5.84 -14.46 -10.84
N CYS A 11 -6.26 -13.72 -11.85
CA CYS A 11 -6.33 -12.27 -11.84
C CYS A 11 -7.22 -11.79 -10.68
N ILE A 12 -6.73 -10.83 -9.90
CA ILE A 12 -7.49 -10.18 -8.82
C ILE A 12 -8.10 -8.91 -9.40
N LEU A 13 -9.43 -8.90 -9.52
CA LEU A 13 -10.19 -7.70 -9.91
C LEU A 13 -10.23 -6.74 -8.72
N CYS A 14 -9.65 -5.56 -8.88
CA CYS A 14 -9.68 -4.52 -7.88
C CYS A 14 -10.96 -3.68 -8.08
N LYS A 15 -11.69 -3.41 -7.00
CA LYS A 15 -12.81 -2.47 -7.01
C LYS A 15 -12.47 -1.30 -6.10
N LEU A 16 -12.72 -0.09 -6.57
CA LEU A 16 -12.56 1.10 -5.74
C LEU A 16 -13.67 1.13 -4.70
N HIS A 17 -13.28 1.05 -3.42
CA HIS A 17 -14.19 1.28 -2.30
C HIS A 17 -13.92 2.66 -1.72
N TYR A 18 -14.93 3.51 -1.71
CA TYR A 18 -14.86 4.82 -1.09
C TYR A 18 -16.14 5.09 -0.30
N LYS A 19 -16.01 5.87 0.77
CA LYS A 19 -17.13 6.34 1.57
C LYS A 19 -16.89 7.81 1.88
N LYS A 20 -17.88 8.66 1.61
CA LYS A 20 -17.84 10.05 2.04
C LYS A 20 -18.09 10.09 3.55
N ILE A 21 -17.19 10.74 4.28
CA ILE A 21 -17.34 10.98 5.71
C ILE A 21 -17.66 12.47 5.89
N CYS A 22 -18.80 12.77 6.50
CA CYS A 22 -19.25 14.13 6.79
C CYS A 22 -18.99 14.50 8.26
N ALA A 23 -17.80 14.16 8.76
CA ALA A 23 -17.34 14.49 10.10
C ALA A 23 -15.98 15.19 10.00
N THR A 24 -15.68 16.07 10.96
CA THR A 24 -14.37 16.72 11.01
C THR A 24 -13.31 15.67 11.33
N ILE A 25 -12.30 15.56 10.46
CA ILE A 25 -11.18 14.65 10.66
C ILE A 25 -10.14 15.33 11.55
N ASN A 26 -9.81 14.71 12.68
CA ASN A 26 -8.65 15.08 13.47
C ASN A 26 -7.40 14.39 12.90
N LEU A 27 -6.60 15.15 12.13
CA LEU A 27 -5.40 14.62 11.48
C LEU A 27 -4.34 14.16 12.49
N ALA A 28 -4.21 14.82 13.64
CA ALA A 28 -3.24 14.43 14.66
C ALA A 28 -3.59 13.04 15.23
N ALA A 29 -4.86 12.83 15.59
CA ALA A 29 -5.33 11.54 16.07
C ALA A 29 -5.15 10.43 15.01
N LEU A 30 -5.42 10.74 13.73
CA LEU A 30 -5.21 9.78 12.65
C LEU A 30 -3.73 9.41 12.49
N ASN A 31 -2.84 10.38 12.60
CA ASN A 31 -1.40 10.15 12.55
C ASN A 31 -0.93 9.26 13.70
N GLU A 32 -1.40 9.51 14.92
CA GLU A 32 -1.06 8.69 16.10
C GLU A 32 -1.51 7.24 15.92
N ILE A 33 -2.75 7.03 15.47
CA ILE A 33 -3.29 5.69 15.21
C ILE A 33 -2.41 4.97 14.19
N PHE A 34 -2.14 5.59 13.03
CA PHE A 34 -1.36 4.93 11.98
C PHE A 34 0.11 4.76 12.37
N ALA A 35 0.71 5.70 13.10
CA ALA A 35 2.11 5.59 13.55
C ALA A 35 2.33 4.38 14.49
N GLY A 36 1.30 3.96 15.22
CA GLY A 36 1.33 2.75 16.04
C GLY A 36 1.23 1.44 15.26
N LEU A 37 0.87 1.48 13.98
CA LEU A 37 0.72 0.28 13.15
C LEU A 37 2.04 -0.18 12.54
N LYS A 38 2.14 -1.47 12.23
CA LYS A 38 3.34 -2.06 11.66
C LYS A 38 3.57 -1.52 10.24
N ARG A 39 4.80 -1.03 9.98
CA ARG A 39 5.24 -0.51 8.66
C ARG A 39 4.29 0.58 8.14
N ALA A 40 3.93 1.52 9.00
CA ALA A 40 3.08 2.65 8.64
C ALA A 40 3.74 3.58 7.61
N SER A 41 2.91 4.16 6.74
CA SER A 41 3.29 5.16 5.75
C SER A 41 2.24 6.26 5.74
N ILE A 42 2.69 7.49 5.97
CA ILE A 42 1.85 8.70 6.02
C ILE A 42 2.42 9.70 5.01
N LEU A 43 1.61 10.08 4.02
CA LEU A 43 1.93 11.11 3.04
C LEU A 43 0.93 12.26 3.15
N GLY A 44 1.45 13.47 3.34
CA GLY A 44 0.63 14.70 3.35
C GLY A 44 -0.09 15.01 4.66
N GLY A 45 -0.21 14.07 5.62
CA GLY A 45 -0.99 14.18 6.87
C GLY A 45 -0.64 15.28 7.88
N ASN A 46 -0.14 16.43 7.42
CA ASN A 46 0.07 17.64 8.19
C ASN A 46 -1.03 18.68 7.87
N THR A 47 -1.35 19.53 8.85
CA THR A 47 -2.34 20.59 8.70
C THR A 47 -1.86 21.73 7.79
N ALA A 48 -0.54 21.95 7.69
CA ALA A 48 0.06 22.99 6.88
C ALA A 48 -0.21 22.81 5.37
N LYS A 49 -0.42 21.58 4.92
CA LYS A 49 -0.70 21.23 3.53
C LYS A 49 -2.16 20.84 3.27
N LYS A 50 -3.05 21.02 4.25
CA LYS A 50 -4.47 20.66 4.15
C LYS A 50 -5.15 21.21 2.89
N ASP A 51 -4.73 22.40 2.44
CA ASP A 51 -5.30 23.07 1.27
C ASP A 51 -4.32 23.15 0.07
N ALA A 52 -3.10 22.59 0.22
CA ALA A 52 -2.05 22.64 -0.79
C ALA A 52 -2.03 21.40 -1.71
N ASP A 53 -2.33 20.22 -1.14
CA ASP A 53 -2.30 18.94 -1.86
C ASP A 53 -3.72 18.36 -2.01
N ARG A 54 -4.02 17.69 -3.14
CA ARG A 54 -5.36 17.13 -3.42
C ARG A 54 -5.77 15.98 -2.49
N PHE A 55 -4.80 15.19 -2.03
CA PHE A 55 -5.04 14.01 -1.20
C PHE A 55 -3.94 13.83 -0.16
N SER A 56 -4.33 13.39 1.02
CA SER A 56 -3.41 12.79 2.00
C SER A 56 -3.63 11.27 2.01
N TYR A 57 -2.57 10.52 2.32
CA TYR A 57 -2.57 9.06 2.28
C TYR A 57 -2.02 8.47 3.57
N TRP A 58 -2.74 7.50 4.11
CA TRP A 58 -2.33 6.70 5.26
C TRP A 58 -2.44 5.23 4.86
N ALA A 59 -1.38 4.47 5.09
CA ALA A 59 -1.35 3.03 4.90
C ALA A 59 -0.50 2.38 5.98
N ALA A 60 -0.79 1.11 6.27
CA ALA A 60 -0.01 0.29 7.17
C ALA A 60 -0.19 -1.18 6.80
N GLU A 61 0.59 -2.05 7.44
CA GLU A 61 0.45 -3.50 7.35
C GLU A 61 0.44 -4.00 5.89
N PRO A 62 1.49 -3.69 5.11
CA PRO A 62 1.57 -4.12 3.73
C PRO A 62 1.54 -5.64 3.66
N LYS A 63 0.74 -6.16 2.71
CA LYS A 63 0.62 -7.60 2.47
C LYS A 63 1.94 -8.23 2.06
N ASP A 64 2.70 -7.53 1.22
CA ASP A 64 4.00 -7.94 0.71
C ASP A 64 4.98 -6.77 0.84
N VAL A 65 6.24 -7.07 1.17
CA VAL A 65 7.32 -6.09 1.28
C VAL A 65 8.43 -6.52 0.32
N PHE A 66 8.85 -5.58 -0.53
CA PHE A 66 9.92 -5.79 -1.50
C PHE A 66 11.11 -4.93 -1.12
N GLU A 67 12.23 -5.58 -0.78
CA GLU A 67 13.49 -4.92 -0.49
C GLU A 67 14.48 -5.22 -1.61
N PHE A 68 15.11 -4.18 -2.15
CA PHE A 68 16.14 -4.31 -3.17
C PHE A 68 17.52 -4.18 -2.51
N ARG A 69 18.44 -5.06 -2.89
CA ARG A 69 19.82 -5.01 -2.42
C ARG A 69 20.76 -4.65 -3.57
N ALA A 70 21.84 -3.95 -3.25
CA ALA A 70 22.90 -3.68 -4.21
C ALA A 70 23.46 -5.00 -4.79
N GLY A 71 23.70 -5.05 -6.10
CA GLY A 71 24.22 -6.24 -6.79
C GLY A 71 23.20 -7.34 -7.09
N GLN A 72 21.92 -7.16 -6.75
CA GLN A 72 20.88 -8.10 -7.17
C GLN A 72 20.71 -8.07 -8.70
N LYS A 73 20.79 -9.25 -9.35
CA LYS A 73 20.72 -9.36 -10.82
C LYS A 73 19.38 -8.91 -11.40
N GLU A 74 18.28 -9.24 -10.73
CA GLU A 74 16.91 -8.99 -11.21
C GLU A 74 16.04 -8.44 -10.06
N PRO A 75 16.23 -7.18 -9.66
CA PRO A 75 15.49 -6.61 -8.53
C PRO A 75 13.98 -6.56 -8.80
N PHE A 76 13.58 -6.17 -10.01
CA PHE A 76 12.18 -5.83 -10.31
C PHE A 76 11.30 -7.02 -10.73
N GLU A 77 11.87 -8.18 -11.07
CA GLU A 77 11.10 -9.30 -11.61
C GLU A 77 10.02 -9.79 -10.62
N LYS A 78 10.37 -9.85 -9.33
CA LYS A 78 9.42 -10.21 -8.26
C LYS A 78 8.30 -9.18 -8.10
N LEU A 79 8.65 -7.89 -8.17
CA LEU A 79 7.66 -6.81 -8.08
C LEU A 79 6.71 -6.87 -9.28
N GLN A 80 7.23 -7.05 -10.49
CA GLN A 80 6.42 -7.15 -11.71
C GLN A 80 5.46 -8.33 -11.65
N LYS A 81 5.94 -9.52 -11.24
CA LYS A 81 5.09 -10.71 -11.05
C LYS A 81 4.01 -10.50 -9.99
N ALA A 82 4.28 -9.73 -8.94
CA ALA A 82 3.29 -9.41 -7.92
C ALA A 82 2.23 -8.44 -8.45
N LEU A 83 2.65 -7.35 -9.09
CA LEU A 83 1.76 -6.33 -9.65
C LEU A 83 0.89 -6.87 -10.77
N ALA A 84 1.41 -7.77 -11.62
CA ALA A 84 0.67 -8.39 -12.72
C ALA A 84 -0.58 -9.17 -12.28
N LYS A 85 -0.70 -9.51 -10.98
CA LYS A 85 -1.88 -10.17 -10.42
C LYS A 85 -3.07 -9.23 -10.27
N TYR A 86 -2.82 -7.92 -10.15
CA TYR A 86 -3.84 -6.93 -9.86
C TYR A 86 -4.26 -6.22 -11.14
N LYS A 87 -5.55 -6.23 -11.44
CA LYS A 87 -6.15 -5.40 -12.49
C LYS A 87 -7.16 -4.45 -11.87
N LEU A 88 -7.08 -3.18 -12.26
CA LEU A 88 -8.09 -2.16 -11.98
C LEU A 88 -9.27 -2.31 -12.94
#